data_AF-A0A060YT13-F1
#
_entry.id   AF-A0A060YT13-F1
#
_cell.length_a   1.000
_cell.length_b   1.000
_cell.length_c   1.000
_cell.angle_alpha   90.00
_cell.angle_beta   90.00
_cell.angle_gamma   90.00
#
_symmetry.space_group_name_H-M   'P 1'
#
loop_
_entity.id
_entity.type
_entity.pdbx_description
1 polymer ?
#
loop_
_entity_poly.entity_id
_entity_poly.type
_entity_poly.pdbx_seq_one_letter_code
_entity_poly.pdbx_strand_id
1 'polypeptide(L)'
;MCLQEQLEHAEVSTALRYLGQYYFKNKLYEEASLCAQRCCDYNDAREEGKALLRQISQVRDHMEASNTTPVRRVSPLDLSSFSP
;
A
#
# COMPACT_ATOMS: atom_id res chain seq x y z
N MET A 1 -33.00 -5.41 1.39
CA MET A 1 -32.23 -4.16 1.24
C MET A 1 -32.92 -3.32 0.18
N CYS A 2 -33.26 -2.07 0.49
CA CYS A 2 -33.96 -1.18 -0.44
C CYS A 2 -32.97 -0.62 -1.48
N LEU A 3 -33.44 -0.35 -2.69
CA LEU A 3 -32.66 0.22 -3.81
C LEU A 3 -31.86 1.48 -3.44
N GLN A 4 -32.38 2.29 -2.51
CA GLN A 4 -31.74 3.50 -2.00
C GLN A 4 -30.36 3.22 -1.36
N GLU A 5 -30.29 2.17 -0.53
CA GLU A 5 -29.08 1.80 0.21
C GLU A 5 -27.99 1.27 -0.73
N GLN A 6 -28.38 0.51 -1.76
CA GLN A 6 -27.43 0.04 -2.80
C GLN A 6 -26.84 1.18 -3.63
N LEU A 7 -27.62 2.22 -3.91
CA LEU A 7 -27.17 3.38 -4.68
C LEU A 7 -26.19 4.23 -3.86
N GLU A 8 -26.48 4.43 -2.58
CA GLU A 8 -25.57 5.06 -1.62
C GLU A 8 -24.25 4.29 -1.52
N HIS A 9 -24.30 2.95 -1.44
CA HIS A 9 -23.08 2.15 -1.42
C HIS A 9 -22.25 2.28 -2.71
N ALA A 10 -22.91 2.36 -3.88
CA ALA A 10 -22.23 2.54 -5.16
C ALA A 10 -21.58 3.93 -5.29
N GLU A 11 -22.27 4.98 -4.85
CA GLU A 11 -21.73 6.35 -4.86
C GLU A 11 -20.58 6.51 -3.87
N VAL A 12 -20.72 5.99 -2.65
CA VAL A 12 -19.68 6.07 -1.62
C VAL A 12 -18.44 5.26 -2.02
N SER A 13 -18.61 4.05 -2.56
CA SER A 13 -17.49 3.25 -3.05
C SER A 13 -16.74 3.92 -4.21
N THR A 14 -17.47 4.57 -5.12
CA THR A 14 -16.90 5.35 -6.22
C THR A 14 -16.11 6.56 -5.70
N ALA A 15 -16.68 7.32 -4.77
CA ALA A 15 -16.03 8.47 -4.17
C ALA A 15 -14.75 8.08 -3.41
N LEU A 16 -14.80 7.01 -2.61
CA LEU A 16 -13.64 6.50 -1.86
C LEU A 16 -12.50 6.07 -2.78
N ARG A 17 -12.81 5.40 -3.89
CA ARG A 17 -11.82 5.03 -4.91
C ARG A 17 -11.14 6.26 -5.51
N TYR A 18 -11.93 7.26 -5.90
CA TYR A 18 -11.40 8.49 -6.48
C TYR A 18 -10.51 9.24 -5.49
N LEU A 19 -10.98 9.42 -4.25
CA LEU A 19 -10.20 10.05 -3.18
C LEU A 19 -8.91 9.30 -2.88
N GLY A 20 -8.97 7.97 -2.76
CA GLY A 20 -7.78 7.14 -2.52
C GLY A 20 -6.70 7.34 -3.60
N GLN A 21 -7.10 7.34 -4.87
CA GLN A 21 -6.17 7.60 -5.98
C GLN A 21 -5.67 9.05 -5.99
N TYR A 22 -6.53 10.02 -5.70
CA TYR A 22 -6.16 11.43 -5.61
C TYR A 22 -5.10 11.66 -4.52
N TYR A 23 -5.34 11.16 -3.31
CA TYR A 23 -4.37 11.25 -2.21
C TYR A 23 -3.06 10.55 -2.54
N PHE A 24 -3.13 9.37 -3.15
CA PHE A 24 -1.93 8.63 -3.58
C PHE A 24 -1.08 9.43 -4.58
N LYS A 25 -1.69 10.07 -5.58
CA LYS A 25 -0.99 10.93 -6.55
C LYS A 25 -0.34 12.16 -5.90
N ASN A 26 -0.94 12.68 -4.84
CA ASN A 26 -0.40 13.79 -4.06
C ASN A 26 0.61 13.36 -2.98
N LYS A 27 0.98 12.07 -2.92
CA LYS A 27 1.87 11.48 -1.91
C LYS A 27 1.34 11.58 -0.47
N LEU A 28 0.03 11.79 -0.32
CA LEU A 28 -0.70 11.78 0.95
C LEU A 28 -1.07 10.33 1.29
N TYR A 29 -0.06 9.54 1.64
CA TYR A 29 -0.20 8.08 1.79
C TYR A 29 -1.03 7.68 3.00
N GLU A 30 -1.08 8.50 4.04
CA GLU A 30 -1.88 8.25 5.24
C GLU A 30 -3.37 8.35 4.92
N GLU A 31 -3.78 9.45 4.29
CA GLU A 31 -5.15 9.71 3.85
C GLU A 31 -5.58 8.70 2.78
N ALA A 32 -4.69 8.39 1.83
CA ALA A 32 -4.94 7.35 0.83
C ALA A 32 -5.20 5.99 1.48
N SER A 33 -4.48 5.63 2.54
CA SER A 33 -4.65 4.36 3.25
C SER A 33 -5.98 4.28 4.00
N LEU A 34 -6.43 5.39 4.60
CA LEU A 34 -7.73 5.46 5.26
C LEU A 34 -8.89 5.26 4.27
N CYS A 35 -8.83 5.90 3.10
CA CYS A 35 -9.80 5.68 2.04
C CYS A 35 -9.78 4.23 1.54
N ALA A 36 -8.58 3.67 1.33
CA ALA A 36 -8.42 2.31 0.82
C ALA A 36 -8.89 1.22 1.82
N GLN A 37 -8.74 1.45 3.12
CA GLN A 37 -9.30 0.59 4.17
C GLN A 37 -10.84 0.61 4.11
N ARG A 38 -11.46 1.79 4.01
CA ARG A 38 -12.92 1.91 3.87
C ARG A 38 -13.44 1.28 2.57
N CYS A 39 -12.66 1.29 1.48
CA CYS A 39 -13.00 0.55 0.27
C CYS A 39 -13.17 -0.95 0.50
N CYS A 40 -12.56 -1.54 1.55
CA CYS A 40 -12.66 -2.97 1.84
C CYS A 40 -14.07 -3.40 2.29
N ASP A 41 -14.89 -2.44 2.75
CA ASP A 41 -16.27 -2.68 3.18
C ASP A 41 -17.24 -2.85 1.98
N TYR A 42 -16.81 -2.44 0.78
CA TYR A 42 -17.61 -2.49 -0.44
C TYR A 42 -17.07 -3.55 -1.40
N ASN A 43 -17.86 -4.57 -1.74
CA ASN A 43 -17.40 -5.68 -2.59
C ASN A 43 -16.81 -5.19 -3.94
N ASP A 44 -17.44 -4.20 -4.57
CA ASP A 44 -17.02 -3.68 -5.88
C ASP A 44 -15.75 -2.81 -5.83
N ALA A 45 -15.42 -2.24 -4.67
CA ALA A 45 -14.22 -1.42 -4.47
C ALA A 45 -13.11 -2.14 -3.68
N ARG A 46 -13.38 -3.32 -3.14
CA ARG A 46 -12.49 -4.05 -2.24
C ARG A 46 -11.16 -4.41 -2.90
N GLU A 47 -11.20 -4.94 -4.12
CA GLU A 47 -9.97 -5.35 -4.81
C GLU A 47 -9.10 -4.13 -5.18
N GLU A 48 -9.72 -3.00 -5.52
CA GLU A 48 -9.00 -1.75 -5.77
C GLU A 48 -8.42 -1.14 -4.49
N GLY A 49 -9.17 -1.19 -3.37
CA GLY A 49 -8.67 -0.78 -2.06
C GLY A 49 -7.44 -1.58 -1.64
N LYS A 50 -7.47 -2.91 -1.80
CA LYS A 50 -6.31 -3.78 -1.52
C LYS A 50 -5.12 -3.46 -2.42
N ALA A 51 -5.36 -3.25 -3.72
CA ALA A 51 -4.32 -2.89 -4.66
C ALA A 51 -3.64 -1.56 -4.28
N LEU A 52 -4.45 -0.56 -3.90
CA LEU A 52 -3.96 0.74 -3.46
C LEU A 52 -3.14 0.64 -2.16
N LEU A 53 -3.59 -0.15 -1.17
CA LEU A 53 -2.82 -0.40 0.07
C LEU A 53 -1.46 -1.05 -0.22
N ARG A 54 -1.41 -2.01 -1.16
CA ARG A 54 -0.15 -2.63 -1.59
C ARG A 54 0.79 -1.62 -2.24
N GLN A 55 0.26 -0.73 -3.09
CA GLN A 55 1.05 0.33 -3.70
C GLN A 55 1.59 1.31 -2.66
N ILE A 56 0.77 1.72 -1.70
CA ILE A 56 1.18 2.59 -0.59
C ILE A 56 2.32 1.95 0.21
N SER A 57 2.20 0.66 0.55
CA SER A 57 3.26 -0.07 1.27
C SER A 57 4.57 -0.09 0.49
N GLN A 58 4.52 -0.44 -0.81
CA GLN A 58 5.71 -0.49 -1.66
C GLN A 58 6.41 0.85 -1.77
N VAL A 59 5.64 1.94 -1.91
CA VAL A 59 6.22 3.28 -2.02
C VAL A 59 6.87 3.70 -0.71
N ARG A 60 6.27 3.36 0.43
CA ARG A 60 6.84 3.62 1.76
C ARG A 60 8.14 2.84 1.97
N ASP A 61 8.15 1.54 1.68
CA ASP A 61 9.38 0.73 1.74
C ASP A 61 10.49 1.29 0.84
N HIS A 62 10.15 1.77 -0.36
CA HIS A 62 11.13 2.33 -1.29
C HIS A 62 11.65 3.72 -0.85
N MET A 63 10.83 4.51 -0.15
CA MET A 63 11.24 5.79 0.46
C MET A 63 12.30 5.55 1.56
N GLU A 64 12.10 4.52 2.39
CA GLU A 64 13.05 4.14 3.44
C GLU A 64 14.34 3.56 2.83
N ALA A 65 14.21 2.69 1.81
CA ALA A 65 15.35 2.05 1.15
C ALA A 65 16.24 3.04 0.38
N SER A 66 15.69 4.15 -0.12
CA SER A 66 16.48 5.19 -0.81
C SER A 66 17.38 5.99 0.15
N ASN A 67 17.13 5.92 1.45
CA ASN A 67 17.90 6.64 2.48
C ASN A 67 18.88 5.73 3.23
N THR A 68 18.80 4.41 3.04
CA THR A 68 19.79 3.46 3.55
C THR A 68 20.70 3.05 2.40
N THR A 69 21.95 3.53 2.43
CA THR A 69 23.04 2.95 1.65
C THR A 69 22.96 1.42 1.68
N PRO A 70 23.18 0.72 0.55
CA PRO A 70 23.21 -0.73 0.58
C PRO A 70 24.45 -1.12 1.39
N VAL A 71 24.26 -1.42 2.68
CA VAL A 71 25.24 -2.20 3.43
C VAL A 71 25.19 -3.58 2.80
N ARG A 72 25.99 -3.70 1.74
CA ARG A 72 26.48 -4.92 1.12
C ARG A 72 26.79 -5.86 2.28
N ARG A 73 25.88 -6.79 2.56
CA ARG A 73 26.17 -7.93 3.45
C ARG A 73 27.26 -8.72 2.74
N VAL A 74 28.50 -8.32 2.96
CA VAL A 74 29.64 -9.18 2.71
C VAL A 74 29.48 -10.32 3.71
N SER A 75 29.18 -11.50 3.18
CA SER A 75 29.27 -12.74 3.95
C SER A 75 30.66 -12.75 4.61
N PRO A 76 30.77 -13.07 5.91
CA PRO A 76 32.07 -13.25 6.54
C PRO A 76 32.82 -14.29 5.72
N LEU A 77 34.00 -13.94 5.22
CA LEU A 77 34.88 -14.92 4.60
C LEU A 77 35.18 -15.99 5.64
N ASP A 78 34.86 -17.24 5.31
CA ASP A 78 35.10 -18.40 6.13
C ASP A 78 36.61 -18.57 6.33
N LEU A 79 37.09 -18.17 7.51
CA LEU A 79 38.49 -18.24 7.91
C LEU A 79 38.78 -19.56 8.63
N SER A 80 38.29 -20.70 8.10
CA SER A 80 38.49 -22.01 8.72
C SER A 80 39.11 -23.05 7.78
N SER A 81 40.27 -22.78 7.18
CA SER A 81 41.08 -23.84 6.57
C SER A 81 42.56 -23.48 6.46
N PHE A 82 43.18 -23.05 7.56
CA PHE A 82 44.62 -23.24 7.74
C PHE A 82 44.87 -23.72 9.16
N SER A 83 45.05 -25.02 9.29
CA SER A 83 45.75 -25.64 10.41
C SER A 83 46.93 -26.44 9.84
N PRO A 84 48.06 -26.47 10.57
CA PRO A 84 49.41 -26.70 10.03
C PRO A 84 49.73 -28.13 9.63
#